data_AF-A0AAV4T0M5-F1
#
_entry.id   AF-A0AAV4T0M5-F1
#
_cell.length_a   1.000
_cell.length_b   1.000
_cell.length_c   1.000
_cell.angle_alpha   90.00
_cell.angle_beta   90.00
_cell.angle_gamma   90.00
#
_symmetry.space_group_name_H-M   'P 1'
#
loop_
_entity.id
_entity.type
_entity.pdbx_description
1 polymer ?
#
loop_
_entity_poly.entity_id
_entity_poly.type
_entity_poly.pdbx_seq_one_letter_code
_entity_poly.pdbx_strand_id
1 'polypeptide(L)'
;MPTFQYYYSIIFKYELTETVLGSGTTSELTIRRADRRDSALYTCIASNSFGQDDTNMQLIMQEPPDAPQDVKVLEFGSRTAKLGWSAPYSGNSPITQYILHYKEEA
;
A
#
# COMPACT_ATOMS: atom_id res chain seq x y z
N MET A 1 -0.80 6.71 36.02
CA MET A 1 -0.89 7.34 34.68
C MET A 1 0.30 6.86 33.87
N PRO A 2 0.13 6.10 32.76
CA PRO A 2 1.27 5.71 31.95
C PRO A 2 1.60 6.83 30.96
N THR A 3 2.81 7.37 31.07
CA THR A 3 3.43 8.26 30.11
C THR A 3 3.84 7.47 28.86
N PHE A 4 3.22 7.77 27.73
CA PHE A 4 3.67 7.28 26.43
C PHE A 4 4.98 7.98 26.06
N GLN A 5 6.10 7.26 26.21
CA GLN A 5 7.37 7.67 25.62
C GLN A 5 7.35 7.31 24.13
N TYR A 6 7.23 8.33 23.29
CA TYR A 6 7.50 8.19 21.86
C TYR A 6 9.00 7.95 21.69
N TYR A 7 9.39 6.69 21.55
CA TYR A 7 10.72 6.38 21.04
C TYR A 7 10.72 6.75 19.55
N TYR A 8 11.46 7.81 19.20
CA TYR A 8 11.88 8.02 17.82
C TYR A 8 12.75 6.82 17.42
N SER A 9 12.12 5.77 16.90
CA SER A 9 12.87 4.75 16.20
C SER A 9 13.35 5.43 14.93
N ILE A 10 14.62 5.86 14.90
CA ILE A 10 15.33 6.21 13.68
C ILE A 10 15.46 4.92 12.89
N ILE A 11 14.36 4.50 12.28
CA ILE A 11 14.33 3.44 11.30
C ILE A 11 14.34 4.18 9.98
N PHE A 12 15.46 4.10 9.27
CA PHE A 12 15.51 4.57 7.90
C PHE A 12 14.43 3.83 7.11
N LYS A 13 13.47 4.58 6.55
CA LYS A 13 12.38 4.01 5.75
C LYS A 13 12.94 3.25 4.55
N TYR A 14 14.01 3.76 3.96
CA TYR A 14 14.72 3.16 2.83
C TYR A 14 16.13 2.77 3.29
N GLU A 15 16.53 1.54 2.98
CA GLU A 15 17.83 0.99 3.33
C GLU A 15 18.39 0.30 2.08
N LEU A 16 19.56 0.74 1.60
CA LEU A 16 20.26 0.12 0.48
C LEU A 16 21.42 -0.70 1.04
N THR A 17 21.42 -2.00 0.75
CA THR A 17 22.47 -2.93 1.18
C THR A 17 23.22 -3.44 -0.03
N GLU A 18 24.55 -3.36 -0.02
CA GLU A 18 25.41 -3.92 -1.05
C GLU A 18 26.20 -5.10 -0.50
N THR A 19 26.24 -6.19 -1.27
CA THR A 19 26.99 -7.40 -0.92
C THR A 19 27.95 -7.72 -2.06
N VAL A 20 29.25 -7.69 -1.76
CA VAL A 20 30.30 -8.11 -2.69
C VAL A 20 30.48 -9.63 -2.59
N LEU A 21 30.21 -10.32 -3.68
CA LEU A 21 30.38 -11.75 -3.85
C LEU A 21 31.56 -12.02 -4.78
N GLY A 22 32.10 -13.25 -4.76
CA GLY A 22 33.17 -13.64 -5.69
C GLY A 22 32.76 -13.55 -7.18
N SER A 23 31.46 -13.55 -7.48
CA SER A 23 30.90 -13.46 -8.82
C SER A 23 30.40 -12.07 -9.22
N GLY A 24 30.46 -11.06 -8.34
CA GLY A 24 29.93 -9.71 -8.62
C GLY A 24 29.44 -9.00 -7.37
N THR A 25 28.76 -7.86 -7.54
CA THR A 25 28.13 -7.11 -6.45
C THR A 25 26.61 -7.19 -6.60
N THR A 26 25.91 -7.42 -5.49
CA THR A 26 24.44 -7.41 -5.43
C THR A 26 23.99 -6.22 -4.58
N SER A 27 23.01 -5.47 -5.05
CA SER A 27 22.39 -4.35 -4.33
C SER A 27 20.93 -4.65 -4.02
N GLU A 28 20.50 -4.40 -2.78
CA GLU A 28 19.15 -4.65 -2.28
C GLU A 28 18.56 -3.37 -1.67
N LEU A 29 17.39 -2.94 -2.15
CA LEU A 29 16.62 -1.84 -1.58
C LEU A 29 15.51 -2.38 -0.68
N THR A 30 15.62 -2.13 0.62
CA THR A 30 14.59 -2.44 1.62
C THR A 30 13.75 -1.21 1.94
N ILE A 31 12.42 -1.33 1.81
CA ILE A 31 11.45 -0.29 2.19
C ILE A 31 10.69 -0.74 3.44
N ARG A 32 11.04 -0.16 4.59
CA ARG A 32 10.44 -0.48 5.89
C ARG A 32 9.12 0.28 6.05
N ARG A 33 8.07 -0.42 6.50
CA ARG A 33 6.71 0.15 6.65
C ARG A 33 6.23 0.79 5.34
N ALA A 34 6.31 0.03 4.25
CA ALA A 34 5.89 0.48 2.93
C ALA A 34 4.40 0.87 2.92
N ASP A 35 4.08 1.96 2.23
CA ASP A 35 2.74 2.50 2.08
C ASP A 35 2.48 2.95 0.64
N ARG A 36 1.23 3.29 0.30
CA ARG A 36 0.83 3.59 -1.08
C ARG A 36 1.67 4.67 -1.78
N ARG A 37 2.32 5.57 -1.03
CA ARG A 37 3.20 6.64 -1.56
C ARG A 37 4.55 6.11 -2.04
N ASP A 38 4.91 4.88 -1.70
CA ASP A 38 6.12 4.21 -2.18
C ASP A 38 5.92 3.54 -3.55
N SER A 39 4.69 3.54 -4.08
CA SER A 39 4.45 3.06 -5.45
C SER A 39 5.10 4.00 -6.46
N ALA A 40 6.14 3.53 -7.13
CA ALA A 40 6.93 4.32 -8.08
C ALA A 40 7.64 3.42 -9.10
N LEU A 41 8.19 4.05 -10.13
CA LEU A 41 9.18 3.42 -11.01
C LEU A 41 10.57 3.58 -10.38
N TYR A 42 11.18 2.47 -10.00
CA TYR A 42 12.53 2.41 -9.46
C TYR A 42 13.51 2.05 -10.57
N THR A 43 14.64 2.76 -10.65
CA THR A 43 15.72 2.44 -11.61
C THR A 43 16.92 1.92 -10.85
N CYS A 44 17.32 0.69 -11.14
CA CYS A 44 18.60 0.16 -10.70
C CYS A 44 19.67 0.56 -11.72
N ILE A 45 20.76 1.16 -11.26
CA ILE A 45 21.87 1.61 -12.11
C ILE A 45 23.13 0.89 -11.66
N ALA A 46 23.74 0.14 -12.56
CA ALA A 46 25.03 -0.51 -12.35
C ALA A 46 26.09 0.22 -13.19
N SER A 47 27.14 0.74 -12.55
CA SER A 47 28.21 1.48 -13.22
C SER A 47 29.59 0.96 -12.83
N ASN A 48 30.51 0.93 -13.80
CA ASN A 48 31.93 0.65 -13.61
C ASN A 48 32.79 1.60 -14.46
N SER A 49 34.12 1.44 -14.45
CA SER A 49 35.04 2.31 -15.19
C SER A 49 34.90 2.27 -16.72
N PHE A 50 34.16 1.30 -17.26
CA PHE A 50 34.00 1.08 -18.70
C PHE A 50 32.59 1.42 -19.21
N GLY A 51 31.64 1.69 -18.31
CA GLY A 51 30.28 2.01 -18.72
C GLY A 51 29.26 1.95 -17.58
N GLN A 52 27.99 2.06 -17.99
CA GLN A 52 26.82 2.03 -17.12
C GLN A 52 25.70 1.26 -17.83
N ASP A 53 24.93 0.52 -17.05
CA ASP A 53 23.69 -0.12 -17.48
C ASP A 53 22.58 0.21 -16.47
N ASP A 54 21.33 0.24 -16.93
CA ASP A 54 20.18 0.57 -16.09
C ASP A 54 18.97 -0.34 -16.36
N THR A 55 18.17 -0.56 -15.33
CA THR A 55 16.96 -1.39 -15.40
C THR A 55 15.84 -0.79 -14.57
N ASN A 56 14.66 -0.66 -15.18
CA ASN A 56 13.47 -0.12 -14.54
C ASN A 56 12.60 -1.21 -13.93
N MET A 57 12.09 -0.96 -12.72
CA MET A 57 11.23 -1.85 -11.94
C MET A 57 10.04 -1.06 -11.40
N GLN A 58 8.81 -1.48 -11.73
CA GLN A 58 7.61 -0.83 -11.23
C GLN A 58 7.17 -1.47 -9.91
N LEU A 59 7.18 -0.69 -8.82
CA LEU A 59 6.61 -1.09 -7.54
C LEU A 59 5.16 -0.60 -7.45
N ILE A 60 4.22 -1.52 -7.21
CA ILE A 60 2.81 -1.21 -6.97
C ILE A 60 2.44 -1.77 -5.60
N MET A 61 2.10 -0.89 -4.67
CA MET A 61 1.65 -1.30 -3.35
C MET A 61 0.22 -1.81 -3.41
N GLN A 62 0.00 -3.03 -2.92
CA GLN A 62 -1.34 -3.59 -2.75
C GLN A 62 -1.79 -3.42 -1.30
N GLU A 63 -3.03 -2.98 -1.13
CA GLU A 63 -3.64 -2.75 0.17
C GLU A 63 -5.11 -3.17 0.14
N PRO A 64 -5.77 -3.36 1.30
CA PRO A 64 -7.20 -3.57 1.34
C PRO A 64 -7.94 -2.39 0.68
N PRO A 65 -9.08 -2.63 -0.01
CA PRO A 65 -9.91 -1.55 -0.51
C PRO A 65 -10.32 -0.58 0.61
N ASP A 66 -10.43 0.69 0.28
CA ASP A 66 -10.96 1.69 1.21
C ASP A 66 -12.45 1.43 1.47
N ALA A 67 -13.02 2.06 2.50
CA ALA A 67 -14.44 1.93 2.78
C ALA A 67 -15.29 2.57 1.66
N PRO A 68 -16.41 1.96 1.24
CA PRO A 68 -17.34 2.58 0.31
C PRO A 68 -17.80 3.96 0.80
N GLN A 69 -17.94 4.90 -0.13
CA GLN A 69 -18.34 6.27 0.18
C GLN A 69 -19.82 6.49 -0.16
N ASP A 70 -20.40 7.57 0.36
CA ASP A 70 -21.75 8.02 0.03
C ASP A 70 -22.85 6.95 0.19
N VAL A 71 -22.77 6.15 1.26
CA VAL A 71 -23.79 5.13 1.55
C VAL A 71 -25.13 5.82 1.77
N LYS A 72 -26.09 5.51 0.91
CA LYS A 72 -27.42 6.12 0.93
C LYS A 72 -28.52 5.10 0.71
N VAL A 73 -29.66 5.36 1.32
CA VAL A 73 -30.91 4.67 1.01
C VAL A 73 -31.47 5.27 -0.28
N LEU A 74 -31.57 4.46 -1.32
CA LEU A 74 -32.14 4.86 -2.60
C LEU A 74 -33.66 4.71 -2.59
N GLU A 75 -34.13 3.58 -2.06
CA GLU A 75 -35.55 3.22 -1.99
C GLU A 75 -35.78 2.46 -0.68
N PHE A 76 -36.93 2.66 -0.04
CA PHE A 76 -37.33 1.91 1.15
C PHE A 76 -38.77 1.42 1.02
N GLY A 77 -39.00 0.21 1.50
CA GLY A 77 -40.31 -0.42 1.68
C GLY A 77 -40.54 -0.74 3.15
N SER A 78 -41.66 -1.41 3.45
CA SER A 78 -42.00 -1.78 4.84
C SER A 78 -41.05 -2.80 5.46
N ARG A 79 -40.39 -3.63 4.65
CA ARG A 79 -39.44 -4.69 5.09
C ARG A 79 -38.17 -4.79 4.24
N THR A 80 -37.99 -3.89 3.29
CA THR A 80 -36.86 -3.90 2.35
C THR A 80 -36.27 -2.52 2.22
N ALA A 81 -34.96 -2.44 1.97
CA ALA A 81 -34.29 -1.20 1.64
C ALA A 81 -33.28 -1.47 0.53
N LYS A 82 -33.21 -0.55 -0.44
CA LYS A 82 -32.21 -0.57 -1.50
C LYS A 82 -31.15 0.46 -1.18
N LEU A 83 -29.92 0.00 -1.07
CA LEU A 83 -28.77 0.83 -0.75
C LEU A 83 -27.95 1.11 -2.01
N GLY A 84 -27.35 2.28 -2.06
CA GLY A 84 -26.36 2.65 -3.07
C GLY A 84 -25.15 3.28 -2.40
N TRP A 85 -23.98 3.11 -3.01
CA TRP A 85 -22.72 3.68 -2.55
C TRP A 85 -21.79 3.93 -3.74
N SER A 86 -20.78 4.76 -3.52
CA SER A 86 -19.69 5.01 -4.46
C SER A 86 -18.59 3.96 -4.27
N ALA A 87 -18.07 3.41 -5.36
CA ALA A 87 -16.98 2.44 -5.30
C ALA A 87 -15.73 3.10 -4.67
N PRO A 88 -15.09 2.46 -3.68
CA PRO A 88 -13.89 3.00 -3.07
C PRO A 88 -12.67 2.78 -3.96
N TYR A 89 -11.55 3.39 -3.58
CA TYR A 89 -10.26 2.97 -4.11
C TYR A 89 -10.02 1.49 -3.76
N SER A 90 -9.63 0.71 -4.76
CA SER A 90 -9.59 -0.74 -4.68
C SER A 90 -8.29 -1.31 -4.09
N GLY A 91 -7.34 -0.45 -3.71
CA GLY A 91 -6.07 -0.91 -3.16
C GLY A 91 -5.17 -1.62 -4.18
N ASN A 92 -5.26 -1.23 -5.46
CA ASN A 92 -4.56 -1.88 -6.59
C ASN A 92 -4.87 -3.37 -6.78
N SER A 93 -6.03 -3.82 -6.27
CA SER A 93 -6.56 -5.17 -6.49
C SER A 93 -8.06 -5.11 -6.80
N PRO A 94 -8.65 -6.05 -7.55
CA PRO A 94 -10.10 -6.06 -7.79
C PRO A 94 -10.91 -6.22 -6.49
N ILE A 95 -11.98 -5.43 -6.33
CA ILE A 95 -12.94 -5.62 -5.24
C ILE A 95 -13.77 -6.88 -5.53
N THR A 96 -13.75 -7.84 -4.62
CA THR A 96 -14.44 -9.13 -4.80
C THR A 96 -15.85 -9.16 -4.22
N GLN A 97 -16.11 -8.41 -3.16
CA GLN A 97 -17.41 -8.38 -2.47
C GLN A 97 -17.57 -7.13 -1.60
N TYR A 98 -18.82 -6.80 -1.24
CA TYR A 98 -19.17 -5.80 -0.25
C TYR A 98 -19.90 -6.47 0.93
N ILE A 99 -19.51 -6.12 2.15
CA ILE A 99 -20.14 -6.62 3.39
C ILE A 99 -20.99 -5.51 3.99
N LEU A 100 -22.27 -5.78 4.21
CA LEU A 100 -23.22 -4.84 4.82
C LEU A 100 -23.41 -5.19 6.29
N HIS A 101 -23.14 -4.23 7.17
CA HIS A 101 -23.49 -4.32 8.58
C HIS A 101 -24.65 -3.37 8.88
N TYR A 102 -25.68 -3.87 9.54
CA TYR A 102 -26.80 -3.07 10.00
C TYR A 102 -27.11 -3.41 11.46
N LYS A 103 -27.74 -2.47 12.16
CA LYS A 103 -28.16 -2.60 13.55
C LYS A 103 -29.56 -1.99 13.68
N GLU A 104 -30.42 -2.65 14.44
CA GLU A 104 -31.70 -2.07 14.87
C GLU A 104 -31.46 -1.03 15.98
N GLU A 105 -32.17 0.08 15.90
CA GLU A 105 -32.19 1.06 16.98
C GLU A 105 -32.95 0.46 18.17
N ALA A 106 -32.36 0.54 19.36
CA ALA A 106 -32.84 -0.11 20.58
C ALA A 106 -33.90 0.73 21.30
#